data_AF-A0A5E4LW42-F1
#
_entry.id   AF-A0A5E4LW42-F1
#
_cell.length_a   1.000
_cell.length_b   1.000
_cell.length_c   1.000
_cell.angle_alpha   90.00
_cell.angle_beta   90.00
_cell.angle_gamma   90.00
#
_symmetry.space_group_name_H-M   'P 1'
#
loop_
_entity.id
_entity.type
_entity.pdbx_description
1 polymer ?
#
loop_
_entity_poly.entity_id
_entity_poly.type
_entity_poly.pdbx_seq_one_letter_code
_entity_poly.pdbx_strand_id
1 'polypeptide(L)'
;MEDFYFQIEEATKAGGLRSILENMPGFSGMVKEDQLEQQEERMERWRYVIQSMTKGEKADPDIINASRVKRIARGSGWPEHEVKELLKAYKNSKTMMKASKGRQLQGMLRKMGL
;
A
#
# COMPACT_ATOMS: atom_id res chain seq x y z
N MET A 1 -0.35 -7.82 -5.27
CA MET A 1 0.07 -7.32 -3.94
C MET A 1 1.57 -7.17 -3.81
N GLU A 2 2.39 -7.89 -4.57
CA GLU A 2 3.85 -7.88 -4.39
C GLU A 2 4.46 -6.48 -4.51
N ASP A 3 4.07 -5.69 -5.52
CA ASP A 3 4.51 -4.30 -5.65
C ASP A 3 4.11 -3.42 -4.46
N PHE A 4 2.91 -3.65 -3.92
CA PHE A 4 2.39 -2.89 -2.78
C PHE A 4 3.09 -3.30 -1.48
N TYR A 5 3.41 -4.59 -1.33
CA TYR A 5 4.22 -5.09 -0.22
C TYR A 5 5.62 -4.49 -0.26
N PHE A 6 6.24 -4.43 -1.44
CA PHE A 6 7.56 -3.81 -1.60
C PHE A 6 7.53 -2.33 -1.21
N GLN A 7 6.51 -1.58 -1.64
CA GLN A 7 6.33 -0.17 -1.23
C GLN A 7 6.17 -0.02 0.30
N ILE A 8 5.38 -0.90 0.93
CA ILE A 8 5.23 -0.91 2.39
C ILE A 8 6.55 -1.25 3.07
N GLU A 9 7.29 -2.24 2.56
CA GLU A 9 8.57 -2.67 3.12
C GLU A 9 9.64 -1.59 3.01
N GLU A 10 9.68 -0.85 1.90
CA GLU A 10 10.55 0.32 1.76
C GLU A 10 10.16 1.46 2.70
N ALA A 11 8.86 1.68 2.92
CA ALA A 11 8.36 2.72 3.80
C ALA A 11 8.50 2.37 5.30
N THR A 12 8.45 1.09 5.67
CA THR A 12 8.62 0.59 7.04
C THR A 12 10.07 0.32 7.43
N LYS A 13 11.01 0.32 6.47
CA LYS A 13 12.44 0.36 6.81
C LYS A 13 12.69 1.60 7.65
N ALA A 14 13.27 1.40 8.83
CA ALA A 14 13.48 2.44 9.83
C ALA A 14 13.98 3.75 9.19
N GLY A 15 13.17 4.81 9.33
CA GLY A 15 13.49 6.13 8.82
C GLY A 15 13.24 6.35 7.32
N GLY A 16 12.58 5.45 6.59
CA GLY A 16 12.27 5.64 5.17
C GLY A 16 11.35 6.84 4.90
N LEU A 17 10.21 6.91 5.59
CA LEU A 17 9.28 8.04 5.49
C LEU A 17 9.86 9.32 6.08
N ARG A 18 10.48 9.22 7.27
CA ARG A 18 11.11 10.34 7.95
C ARG A 18 12.25 10.93 7.12
N SER A 19 13.15 10.10 6.58
CA SER A 19 14.25 10.55 5.71
C SER A 19 13.74 11.15 4.40
N ILE A 20 12.71 10.57 3.78
CA ILE A 20 12.13 11.16 2.55
C ILE A 20 11.57 12.55 2.83
N LEU A 21 10.91 12.76 3.97
CA LEU A 21 10.36 14.06 4.34
C LEU A 21 11.43 15.07 4.79
N GLU A 22 12.45 14.62 5.52
CA GLU A 22 13.59 15.45 5.90
C GLU A 22 14.42 15.90 4.68
N ASN A 23 14.49 15.07 3.63
CA ASN A 23 15.21 15.39 2.39
C ASN A 23 14.35 16.09 1.33
N MET A 24 13.05 16.31 1.55
CA MET A 24 12.17 16.98 0.58
C MET A 24 12.04 18.48 0.90
N PRO A 25 12.68 19.38 0.13
CA PRO A 25 12.64 20.82 0.40
C PRO A 25 11.21 21.36 0.26
N GLY A 26 10.72 22.06 1.28
CA GLY A 26 9.38 22.65 1.31
C GLY A 26 8.29 21.79 1.99
N PHE A 27 8.61 20.54 2.37
CA PHE A 27 7.71 19.67 3.14
C PHE A 27 8.15 19.42 4.60
N SER A 28 9.36 19.88 4.97
CA SER A 28 9.89 19.82 6.34
C SER A 28 9.02 20.68 7.28
N GLY A 29 8.00 20.06 7.89
CA GLY A 29 7.12 20.70 8.87
C GLY A 29 5.63 20.71 8.53
N MET A 30 5.20 20.26 7.34
CA MET A 30 3.76 20.11 7.03
C MET A 30 3.17 18.81 7.58
N VAL A 31 3.99 17.77 7.72
CA VAL A 31 3.56 16.49 8.29
C VAL A 31 4.00 16.46 9.75
N LYS A 32 3.04 16.40 10.67
CA LYS A 32 3.33 16.26 12.10
C LYS A 32 4.04 14.93 12.34
N GLU A 33 5.03 14.93 13.22
CA GLU A 33 5.76 13.73 13.64
C GLU A 33 4.79 12.63 14.11
N ASP A 34 3.75 13.02 14.86
CA ASP A 34 2.65 12.15 15.31
C ASP A 34 1.88 11.49 14.15
N GLN A 35 1.74 12.17 13.01
CA GLN A 35 1.07 11.60 11.84
C GLN A 35 1.96 10.61 11.11
N LEU A 36 3.28 10.79 11.16
CA LEU A 36 4.24 9.87 10.57
C LEU A 36 4.33 8.59 11.36
N GLU A 37 4.43 8.69 12.69
CA GLU A 37 4.48 7.54 13.59
C GLU A 37 3.22 6.66 13.43
N GLN A 38 2.04 7.28 13.36
CA GLN A 38 0.78 6.57 13.08
C GLN A 38 0.74 5.93 11.68
N GLN A 39 1.40 6.51 10.69
CA GLN A 39 1.50 5.92 9.35
C GLN A 39 2.46 4.73 9.36
N GLU A 40 3.61 4.86 10.01
CA GLU A 40 4.60 3.78 10.16
C GLU A 40 3.98 2.58 10.87
N GLU A 41 3.30 2.80 12.00
CA GLU A 41 2.57 1.74 12.70
C GLU A 41 1.54 1.05 11.79
N ARG A 42 0.73 1.82 11.05
CA ARG A 42 -0.25 1.25 10.11
C ARG A 42 0.41 0.41 9.03
N MET A 43 1.52 0.88 8.48
CA MET A 43 2.26 0.12 7.47
C MET A 43 2.88 -1.15 8.04
N GLU A 44 3.33 -1.12 9.30
CA GLU A 44 3.79 -2.32 10.00
C GLU A 44 2.66 -3.34 10.17
N ARG A 45 1.46 -2.90 10.60
CA ARG A 45 0.27 -3.75 10.67
C ARG A 45 -0.04 -4.39 9.32
N TRP A 46 -0.02 -3.59 8.26
CA TRP A 46 -0.26 -4.04 6.89
C TRP A 46 0.75 -5.07 6.42
N ARG A 47 2.03 -4.92 6.80
CA ARG A 47 3.06 -5.91 6.53
C ARG A 47 2.71 -7.27 7.13
N TYR A 48 2.32 -7.33 8.40
CA TYR A 48 1.90 -8.58 9.04
C TYR A 48 0.65 -9.17 8.38
N VAL A 49 -0.35 -8.33 8.05
CA VAL A 49 -1.57 -8.78 7.37
C VAL A 49 -1.25 -9.41 6.00
N ILE A 50 -0.38 -8.79 5.20
CA ILE A 50 0.05 -9.34 3.90
C ILE A 50 0.82 -10.64 4.10
N GLN A 51 1.68 -10.73 5.11
CA GLN A 51 2.44 -11.95 5.39
C GLN A 51 1.53 -13.14 5.73
N SER A 52 0.39 -12.92 6.38
CA SER A 52 -0.63 -13.94 6.69
C SER A 52 -1.49 -14.37 5.49
N MET A 53 -1.36 -13.71 4.33
CA MET A 53 -2.07 -14.10 3.10
C MET A 53 -1.40 -15.29 2.39
N THR A 54 -2.19 -16.06 1.65
CA THR A 54 -1.71 -17.12 0.76
C THR A 54 -1.20 -16.55 -0.56
N LYS A 55 -0.37 -17.32 -1.30
CA LYS A 55 0.14 -16.90 -2.62
C LYS A 55 -0.98 -16.52 -3.60
N GLY A 56 -2.09 -17.26 -3.60
CA GLY A 56 -3.25 -16.95 -4.45
C GLY A 56 -3.91 -15.62 -4.09
N GLU A 57 -4.03 -15.30 -2.80
CA GLU A 57 -4.58 -14.03 -2.33
C GLU A 57 -3.63 -12.85 -2.57
N LYS A 58 -2.31 -13.09 -2.54
CA LYS A 58 -1.30 -12.09 -2.92
C LYS A 58 -1.32 -11.77 -4.41
N ALA A 59 -1.50 -12.81 -5.24
CA ALA A 59 -1.63 -12.67 -6.69
C ALA A 59 -2.93 -11.94 -7.05
N ASP A 60 -4.05 -12.35 -6.46
CA ASP A 60 -5.35 -11.74 -6.70
C ASP A 60 -6.10 -11.40 -5.39
N PRO A 61 -6.01 -10.15 -4.93
CA PRO A 61 -6.73 -9.69 -3.74
C PRO A 61 -8.23 -9.58 -3.93
N ASP A 62 -8.74 -9.64 -5.15
CA ASP A 62 -10.18 -9.54 -5.42
C ASP A 62 -10.92 -10.83 -5.00
N ILE A 63 -10.21 -11.95 -4.80
CA ILE A 63 -10.79 -13.21 -4.28
C ILE A 63 -11.02 -13.21 -2.76
N ILE A 64 -10.55 -12.16 -2.05
CA ILE A 64 -10.60 -12.09 -0.59
C ILE A 64 -12.03 -11.77 -0.14
N ASN A 65 -12.75 -12.81 0.28
CA ASN A 65 -14.09 -12.75 0.85
C ASN A 65 -14.06 -12.66 2.39
N ALA A 66 -15.24 -12.54 3.02
CA ALA A 66 -15.35 -12.44 4.48
C ALA A 66 -14.71 -13.61 5.25
N SER A 67 -14.79 -14.84 4.72
CA SER A 67 -14.15 -16.01 5.31
C SER A 67 -12.62 -15.90 5.30
N ARG A 68 -12.05 -15.44 4.18
CA ARG A 68 -10.61 -15.20 4.04
C ARG A 68 -10.14 -14.05 4.92
N VAL A 69 -10.92 -12.97 5.00
CA VAL A 69 -10.64 -11.85 5.92
C VAL A 69 -10.52 -12.34 7.36
N LYS A 70 -11.48 -13.14 7.83
CA LYS A 70 -11.47 -13.71 9.18
C LYS A 70 -10.24 -14.59 9.43
N ARG A 71 -9.84 -15.38 8.43
CA ARG A 71 -8.63 -16.22 8.49
C ARG A 71 -7.35 -15.38 8.56
N ILE A 72 -7.24 -14.37 7.71
CA ILE A 72 -6.08 -13.46 7.65
C ILE A 72 -5.97 -12.68 8.97
N ALA A 73 -7.08 -12.10 9.45
CA ALA A 73 -7.15 -11.39 10.72
C ALA A 73 -6.64 -12.24 11.90
N ARG A 74 -7.10 -13.49 11.98
CA ARG A 74 -6.62 -14.45 13.00
C ARG A 74 -5.14 -14.78 12.84
N GLY A 75 -4.66 -14.92 11.60
CA GLY A 75 -3.26 -15.22 11.31
C GLY A 75 -2.31 -14.04 11.49
N SER A 76 -2.81 -12.81 11.41
CA SER A 76 -2.02 -11.59 11.56
C SER A 76 -2.09 -10.98 12.95
N GLY A 77 -3.00 -11.46 13.81
CA GLY A 77 -3.25 -10.88 15.14
C GLY A 77 -3.99 -9.53 15.11
N TRP A 78 -4.57 -9.16 13.96
CA TRP A 78 -5.23 -7.87 13.75
C TRP A 78 -6.73 -8.07 13.50
N PRO A 79 -7.58 -7.10 13.87
CA PRO A 79 -9.01 -7.19 13.67
C PRO A 79 -9.41 -7.14 12.18
N GLU A 80 -10.60 -7.65 11.86
CA GLU A 80 -11.09 -7.75 10.48
C GLU A 80 -11.20 -6.39 9.76
N HIS A 81 -11.37 -5.30 10.50
CA HIS A 81 -11.44 -3.95 9.92
C HIS A 81 -10.09 -3.51 9.34
N GLU A 82 -8.97 -3.79 10.01
CA GLU A 82 -7.61 -3.48 9.51
C GLU A 82 -7.33 -4.18 8.18
N VAL A 83 -7.76 -5.45 8.07
CA VAL A 83 -7.65 -6.21 6.81
C VAL A 83 -8.47 -5.54 5.70
N LYS A 84 -9.67 -5.03 6.00
CA LYS A 84 -10.50 -4.31 5.02
C LYS A 84 -9.89 -2.97 4.62
N GLU A 85 -9.26 -2.26 5.54
CA GLU A 85 -8.56 -1.01 5.25
C GLU A 85 -7.37 -1.23 4.31
N LEU A 86 -6.56 -2.26 4.57
CA LEU A 86 -5.50 -2.69 3.66
C LEU A 86 -6.05 -2.94 2.25
N LEU A 87 -7.13 -3.72 2.12
CA LEU A 87 -7.72 -4.03 0.83
C LEU A 87 -8.22 -2.78 0.10
N LYS A 88 -8.77 -1.82 0.84
CA LYS A 88 -9.19 -0.52 0.28
C LYS A 88 -7.98 0.29 -0.22
N ALA A 89 -6.92 0.37 0.59
CA ALA A 89 -5.68 1.05 0.20
C ALA A 89 -5.04 0.41 -1.04
N TYR A 90 -5.00 -0.92 -1.10
CA TYR A 90 -4.54 -1.65 -2.27
C TYR A 90 -5.39 -1.36 -3.52
N LYS A 91 -6.73 -1.38 -3.40
CA LYS A 91 -7.62 -1.05 -4.53
C LYS A 91 -7.41 0.38 -5.05
N ASN A 92 -7.20 1.33 -4.14
CA ASN A 92 -6.88 2.71 -4.51
C ASN A 92 -5.55 2.79 -5.27
N SER A 93 -4.50 2.12 -4.76
CA SER A 93 -3.19 2.06 -5.42
C SER A 93 -3.27 1.38 -6.80
N LYS A 94 -3.94 0.23 -6.91
CA LYS A 94 -4.21 -0.47 -8.19
C LYS A 94 -4.94 0.43 -9.19
N THR A 95 -5.91 1.22 -8.73
CA THR A 95 -6.66 2.15 -9.57
C THR A 95 -5.78 3.30 -10.06
N MET A 96 -4.95 3.88 -9.18
CA MET A 96 -3.99 4.92 -9.56
C MET A 96 -2.93 4.41 -10.54
N MET A 97 -2.40 3.20 -10.34
CA MET A 97 -1.45 2.58 -11.27
C MET A 97 -2.07 2.34 -12.64
N LYS A 98 -3.32 1.86 -12.70
CA LYS A 98 -4.05 1.71 -13.96
C LYS A 98 -4.29 3.05 -14.66
N ALA A 99 -4.69 4.08 -13.91
CA ALA A 99 -4.90 5.42 -14.45
C ALA A 99 -3.58 6.07 -14.93
N SER A 100 -2.47 5.82 -14.23
CA SER A 100 -1.14 6.28 -14.64
C SER A 100 -0.68 5.60 -15.93
N LYS A 101 -0.77 4.26 -16.01
CA LYS A 101 -0.46 3.51 -17.24
C LYS A 101 -1.36 3.93 -18.41
N GLY A 102 -2.64 4.20 -18.16
CA GLY A 102 -3.56 4.71 -19.18
C GLY A 102 -3.13 6.07 -19.72
N ARG A 103 -2.74 7.02 -18.85
CA ARG A 103 -2.24 8.34 -19.26
C ARG A 103 -0.87 8.28 -19.91
N GLN A 104 0.00 7.36 -19.48
CA GLN A 104 1.32 7.16 -20.05
C GLN A 104 1.25 6.52 -21.43
N LEU A 105 0.34 5.55 -21.62
CA LEU A 105 0.01 4.97 -22.92
C LEU A 105 -0.63 6.01 -23.85
N GLN A 106 -1.57 6.82 -23.36
CA GLN A 106 -2.19 7.90 -24.12
C GLN A 106 -1.16 8.98 -24.52
N GLY A 107 -0.22 9.31 -23.63
CA GLY A 107 0.90 10.21 -23.93
C GLY A 107 1.87 9.62 -24.95
N MET A 108 2.10 8.30 -24.91
CA MET A 108 2.93 7.58 -25.87
C MET A 108 2.27 7.50 -27.25
N LEU A 109 0.97 7.21 -27.31
CA LEU A 109 0.17 7.22 -28.55
C LEU A 109 0.17 8.60 -29.20
N ARG A 110 -0.06 9.65 -28.40
CA ARG A 110 0.00 11.05 -28.87
C ARG A 110 1.38 11.46 -29.37
N LYS A 111 2.45 10.83 -28.84
CA LYS A 111 3.85 11.04 -29.28
C LYS A 111 4.20 10.20 -30.52
N MET A 112 3.43 9.15 -30.82
CA MET A 112 3.50 8.36 -32.06
C MET A 112 2.56 8.87 -33.17
N GLY A 113 1.84 9.98 -32.94
CA GLY A 113 1.01 10.62 -33.97
C GLY A 113 -0.36 9.97 -34.19
N LEU A 114 -0.84 9.16 -33.23
CA LEU A 114 -2.21 8.66 -33.13
C LEU A 114 -2.98 9.42 -32.05
#